data_AF-A0A7M7Q5A1-F1
#
_entry.id   AF-A0A7M7Q5A1-F1
#
_cell.length_a   1.000
_cell.length_b   1.000
_cell.length_c   1.000
_cell.angle_alpha   90.00
_cell.angle_beta   90.00
_cell.angle_gamma   90.00
#
_symmetry.space_group_name_H-M   'P 1'
#
loop_
_entity.id
_entity.type
_entity.pdbx_description
1 polymer ?
#
loop_
_entity_poly.entity_id
_entity_poly.type
_entity_poly.pdbx_seq_one_letter_code
_entity_poly.pdbx_strand_id
1 'polypeptide(L)'
;MLLERNVNPYIKTVLNDSITTVLHVAVLKICPEMLEIILTHNVNVNEPNDFGQRALQILFERIMMPGFSTMIRLLLSKGATLDLNKLDSRGNTVLHRLLQNKYFPNDDEDLAAAVRYMSSLNDVVNWQNSDGKTPLHLAAENGKNRVLEILLPTYH
;
A
#
# COMPACT_ATOMS: atom_id res chain seq x y z
N MET A 1 -1.66 6.09 25.38
CA MET A 1 -1.02 4.88 25.96
C MET A 1 -1.97 3.68 25.89
N LEU A 2 -2.14 3.07 24.71
CA LEU A 2 -2.81 1.76 24.55
C LEU A 2 -1.78 0.62 24.40
N LEU A 3 -0.50 0.91 24.65
CA LEU A 3 0.64 0.13 24.16
C LEU A 3 1.12 -1.01 25.08
N GLU A 4 0.62 -1.15 26.31
CA GLU A 4 1.16 -2.13 27.27
C GLU A 4 0.22 -3.29 27.63
N ARG A 5 -0.98 -3.37 27.05
CA ARG A 5 -1.94 -4.43 27.43
C ARG A 5 -2.37 -5.24 26.24
N ASN A 6 -1.64 -6.33 26.02
CA ASN A 6 -2.16 -7.61 25.50
C ASN A 6 -3.27 -7.41 24.44
N VAL A 7 -2.96 -6.65 23.38
CA VAL A 7 -3.94 -6.26 22.36
C VAL A 7 -4.34 -7.56 21.68
N ASN A 8 -5.52 -8.08 22.03
CA ASN A 8 -6.04 -9.24 21.34
C ASN A 8 -6.25 -8.82 19.88
N PRO A 9 -5.47 -9.39 18.95
CA PRO A 9 -5.39 -8.95 17.56
C PRO A 9 -6.66 -9.32 16.78
N TYR A 10 -7.51 -10.16 17.38
CA TYR A 10 -8.84 -10.53 16.90
C TYR A 10 -9.95 -9.61 17.43
N ILE A 11 -9.64 -8.57 18.21
CA ILE A 11 -10.64 -7.60 18.66
C ILE A 11 -11.18 -6.85 17.44
N LYS A 12 -12.49 -6.94 17.26
CA LYS A 12 -13.22 -6.00 16.43
C LYS A 12 -13.54 -4.78 17.30
N THR A 13 -12.97 -3.64 16.97
CA THR A 13 -13.20 -2.39 17.68
C THR A 13 -14.32 -1.62 16.99
N VAL A 14 -15.21 -1.00 17.76
CA VAL A 14 -16.18 -0.03 17.22
C VAL A 14 -15.50 1.34 17.21
N LEU A 15 -15.23 1.86 16.02
CA LEU A 15 -14.71 3.20 15.82
C LEU A 15 -15.71 3.93 14.92
N ASN A 16 -16.30 5.02 15.44
CA ASN A 16 -17.32 5.81 14.73
C ASN A 16 -18.48 4.94 14.18
N ASP A 17 -19.06 4.08 15.02
CA ASP A 17 -20.16 3.16 14.68
C ASP A 17 -19.85 2.11 13.59
N SER A 18 -18.57 1.94 13.22
CA SER A 18 -18.11 0.90 12.30
C SER A 18 -17.28 -0.16 13.04
N ILE A 19 -17.58 -1.43 12.78
CA ILE A 19 -16.78 -2.58 13.18
C ILE A 19 -15.50 -2.55 12.34
N THR A 20 -14.39 -2.19 12.98
CA THR A 20 -13.08 -2.13 12.36
C THR A 20 -12.11 -3.03 13.13
N THR A 21 -11.39 -3.88 12.41
CA THR A 21 -10.38 -4.75 13.04
C THR A 21 -9.19 -3.93 13.51
N VAL A 22 -8.45 -4.40 14.51
CA VAL A 22 -7.23 -3.73 15.01
C VAL A 22 -6.24 -3.45 13.86
N LEU A 23 -6.20 -4.32 12.85
CA LEU A 23 -5.40 -4.13 11.64
C LEU A 23 -5.76 -2.84 10.89
N HIS A 24 -7.05 -2.57 10.68
CA HIS A 24 -7.52 -1.34 10.04
C HIS A 24 -7.17 -0.11 10.88
N VAL A 25 -7.28 -0.18 12.21
CA VAL A 25 -6.89 0.91 13.11
C VAL A 25 -5.41 1.24 12.96
N ALA A 26 -4.53 0.23 12.92
CA ALA A 26 -3.10 0.44 12.73
C ALA A 26 -2.79 1.17 11.42
N VAL A 27 -3.47 0.78 10.33
CA VAL A 27 -3.39 1.47 9.02
C VAL A 27 -3.92 2.91 9.09
N LEU A 28 -5.07 3.13 9.70
CA LEU A 28 -5.67 4.47 9.84
C LEU A 28 -4.80 5.43 10.65
N LYS A 29 -4.03 4.90 11.60
CA LYS A 29 -3.09 5.64 12.43
C LYS A 29 -1.69 5.77 11.82
N ILE A 30 -1.42 5.11 10.69
CA ILE A 30 -0.11 5.08 10.01
C ILE A 30 0.99 4.71 11.02
N CYS A 31 0.80 3.59 11.74
CA CYS A 31 1.72 3.12 12.77
C CYS A 31 2.32 1.76 12.37
N PRO A 32 3.53 1.76 11.77
CA PRO A 32 4.23 0.53 11.38
C PRO A 32 4.49 -0.42 12.55
N GLU A 33 4.82 0.10 13.72
CA GLU A 33 5.15 -0.70 14.92
C GLU A 33 3.91 -1.46 15.41
N MET A 34 2.77 -0.79 15.47
CA MET A 34 1.51 -1.42 15.84
C MET A 34 1.10 -2.46 14.79
N LEU A 35 1.28 -2.15 13.51
CA LEU A 35 1.00 -3.07 12.42
C LEU A 35 1.87 -4.33 12.53
N GLU A 36 3.17 -4.18 12.78
CA GLU A 36 4.10 -5.30 12.94
C GLU A 36 3.68 -6.23 14.07
N ILE A 37 3.36 -5.69 15.25
CA ILE A 37 2.87 -6.48 16.40
C ILE A 37 1.60 -7.27 16.02
N ILE A 38 0.63 -6.64 15.37
CA ILE A 38 -0.62 -7.30 14.96
C ILE A 38 -0.33 -8.44 13.97
N LEU A 39 0.57 -8.21 13.00
CA LEU A 39 0.92 -9.18 11.97
C LEU A 39 1.69 -10.40 12.49
N THR A 40 2.23 -10.36 13.73
CA THR A 40 2.80 -11.55 14.38
C THR A 40 1.74 -12.57 14.82
N HIS A 41 0.46 -12.19 14.89
CA HIS A 41 -0.58 -13.01 15.53
C HIS A 41 -1.52 -13.77 14.59
N ASN A 42 -1.06 -14.20 13.41
CA ASN A 42 -1.84 -14.98 12.44
C ASN A 42 -3.22 -14.36 12.08
N VAL A 43 -3.28 -13.03 12.04
CA VAL A 43 -4.48 -12.29 11.63
C VAL A 43 -4.77 -12.48 10.15
N ASN A 44 -6.05 -12.44 9.77
CA ASN A 44 -6.44 -12.39 8.37
C ASN A 44 -6.21 -10.97 7.81
N VAL A 45 -5.11 -10.77 7.09
CA VAL A 45 -4.73 -9.48 6.51
C VAL A 45 -5.69 -8.96 5.43
N ASN A 46 -6.54 -9.83 4.91
CA ASN A 46 -7.51 -9.53 3.86
C ASN A 46 -8.94 -9.42 4.39
N GLU A 47 -9.15 -9.46 5.71
CA GLU A 47 -10.47 -9.24 6.31
C GLU A 47 -10.94 -7.81 5.97
N PRO A 48 -12.10 -7.64 5.32
CA PRO A 48 -12.64 -6.32 5.05
C PRO A 48 -13.26 -5.69 6.31
N ASN A 49 -13.25 -4.36 6.38
CA ASN A 49 -14.07 -3.60 7.33
C ASN A 49 -15.55 -3.59 6.90
N ASP A 50 -16.41 -2.91 7.67
CA ASP A 50 -17.84 -2.76 7.36
C ASP A 50 -18.16 -2.03 6.05
N PHE A 51 -17.19 -1.30 5.50
CA PHE A 51 -17.28 -0.66 4.19
C PHE A 51 -16.80 -1.57 3.04
N GLY A 52 -16.45 -2.83 3.34
CA GLY A 52 -15.92 -3.78 2.36
C GLY A 52 -14.46 -3.50 1.97
N GLN A 53 -13.77 -2.60 2.66
CA GLN A 53 -12.38 -2.21 2.34
C GLN A 53 -11.41 -3.07 3.14
N ARG A 54 -10.34 -3.53 2.47
CA ARG A 54 -9.22 -4.22 3.13
C ARG A 54 -8.21 -3.20 3.68
N ALA A 55 -7.44 -3.61 4.68
CA ALA A 55 -6.39 -2.79 5.28
C ALA A 55 -5.44 -2.15 4.24
N LEU A 56 -4.97 -2.94 3.26
CA LEU A 56 -4.10 -2.42 2.20
C LEU A 56 -4.80 -1.39 1.30
N GLN A 57 -6.10 -1.53 1.03
CA GLN A 57 -6.86 -0.55 0.23
C GLN A 57 -6.97 0.80 0.97
N ILE A 58 -7.28 0.78 2.27
CA ILE A 58 -7.35 1.99 3.09
C ILE A 58 -5.98 2.70 3.11
N LEU A 59 -4.89 1.92 3.18
CA LEU A 59 -3.54 2.45 3.12
C LEU A 59 -3.29 3.20 1.81
N PHE A 60 -3.76 2.68 0.68
CA PHE A 60 -3.63 3.33 -0.63
C PHE A 60 -4.46 4.60 -0.80
N GLU A 61 -5.66 4.66 -0.20
CA GLU A 61 -6.46 5.89 -0.19
C GLU A 61 -5.74 7.04 0.53
N ARG A 62 -4.85 6.72 1.47
CA ARG A 62 -4.13 7.67 2.32
C ARG A 62 -2.66 7.82 1.96
N ILE A 63 -2.21 7.22 0.87
CA ILE A 63 -0.80 7.08 0.52
C ILE A 63 -0.04 8.40 0.35
N MET A 64 -0.72 9.53 0.21
CA MET A 64 -0.10 10.86 0.10
C MET A 64 0.41 11.43 1.44
N MET A 65 0.75 10.58 2.41
CA MET A 65 1.24 10.93 3.75
C MET A 65 2.59 10.21 4.00
N PRO A 66 3.42 10.61 4.98
CA PRO A 66 4.69 9.94 5.28
C PRO A 66 4.49 8.60 6.04
N GLY A 67 5.48 7.70 5.98
CA GLY A 67 5.49 6.45 6.76
C GLY A 67 4.80 5.23 6.12
N PHE A 68 4.46 5.30 4.83
CA PHE A 68 3.63 4.29 4.16
C PHE A 68 4.41 3.11 3.60
N SER A 69 5.66 3.31 3.17
CA SER A 69 6.40 2.30 2.41
C SER A 69 6.61 1.04 3.26
N THR A 70 7.02 1.21 4.51
CA THR A 70 7.15 0.13 5.48
C THR A 70 5.82 -0.60 5.73
N MET A 71 4.70 0.12 5.83
CA MET A 71 3.39 -0.50 6.04
C MET A 71 2.93 -1.31 4.83
N ILE A 72 3.19 -0.80 3.61
CA ILE A 72 2.91 -1.52 2.36
C ILE A 72 3.72 -2.81 2.34
N ARG A 73 5.03 -2.74 2.60
CA ARG A 73 5.88 -3.94 2.65
C ARG A 73 5.37 -4.95 3.69
N LEU A 74 5.06 -4.50 4.90
CA LEU A 74 4.56 -5.37 5.97
C LEU A 74 3.28 -6.11 5.56
N LEU A 75 2.28 -5.39 5.04
CA LEU A 75 1.04 -5.99 4.57
C LEU A 75 1.26 -6.97 3.41
N LEU A 76 2.04 -6.57 2.40
CA LEU A 76 2.34 -7.44 1.24
C LEU A 76 3.10 -8.71 1.66
N SER A 77 4.04 -8.60 2.61
CA SER A 77 4.79 -9.76 3.13
C SER A 77 3.92 -10.81 3.83
N LYS A 78 2.71 -10.42 4.24
CA LYS A 78 1.71 -11.31 4.85
C LYS A 78 0.60 -11.72 3.88
N GLY A 79 0.76 -11.47 2.58
CA GLY A 79 -0.20 -11.87 1.55
C GLY A 79 -1.41 -10.94 1.45
N ALA A 80 -1.28 -9.67 1.83
CA ALA A 80 -2.34 -8.70 1.58
C ALA A 80 -2.54 -8.52 0.06
N THR A 81 -3.81 -8.58 -0.34
CA THR A 81 -4.23 -8.49 -1.74
C THR A 81 -4.77 -7.11 -2.04
N LEU A 82 -4.53 -6.66 -3.28
CA LEU A 82 -5.05 -5.41 -3.79
C LEU A 82 -5.59 -5.63 -5.20
N ASP A 83 -6.75 -5.03 -5.48
CA ASP A 83 -7.27 -4.95 -6.84
C ASP A 83 -6.50 -3.88 -7.62
N LEU A 84 -5.55 -4.32 -8.43
CA LEU A 84 -4.69 -3.43 -9.23
C LEU A 84 -5.42 -2.76 -10.40
N ASN A 85 -6.59 -3.26 -10.79
CA ASN A 85 -7.37 -2.73 -11.92
C ASN A 85 -8.19 -1.50 -11.55
N LYS A 86 -8.29 -1.16 -10.27
CA LYS A 86 -9.01 0.04 -9.85
C LYS A 86 -8.25 1.30 -10.23
N LEU A 87 -8.99 2.22 -10.82
CA LEU A 87 -8.51 3.55 -11.19
C LEU A 87 -9.14 4.60 -10.27
N ASP A 88 -8.37 5.62 -9.90
CA ASP A 88 -8.93 6.80 -9.27
C ASP A 88 -9.64 7.71 -10.29
N SER A 89 -10.19 8.84 -9.82
CA SER A 89 -10.91 9.80 -10.66
C SER A 89 -10.06 10.47 -11.75
N ARG A 90 -8.73 10.28 -11.75
CA ARG A 90 -7.79 10.77 -12.76
C ARG A 90 -7.22 9.63 -13.61
N GLY A 91 -7.86 8.46 -13.58
CA GLY A 91 -7.39 7.27 -14.29
C GLY A 91 -6.10 6.69 -13.71
N ASN A 92 -5.66 7.10 -12.52
CA ASN A 92 -4.43 6.58 -11.95
C ASN A 92 -4.65 5.17 -11.41
N THR A 93 -3.80 4.23 -11.85
CA THR A 93 -3.60 2.95 -11.15
C THR A 93 -2.90 3.17 -9.80
N VAL A 94 -2.86 2.13 -8.98
CA VAL A 94 -2.10 2.15 -7.73
C VAL A 94 -0.62 2.54 -7.92
N LEU A 95 0.01 2.11 -9.02
CA LEU A 95 1.41 2.40 -9.30
C LEU A 95 1.62 3.89 -9.59
N HIS A 96 0.69 4.54 -10.30
CA HIS A 96 0.75 5.99 -10.49
C HIS A 96 0.70 6.73 -9.16
N ARG A 97 -0.21 6.32 -8.26
CA ARG A 97 -0.36 6.92 -6.92
C ARG A 97 0.88 6.75 -6.07
N LEU A 98 1.51 5.58 -6.11
CA LEU A 98 2.78 5.32 -5.44
C LEU A 98 3.86 6.30 -5.91
N LEU A 99 4.00 6.46 -7.22
CA LEU A 99 5.08 7.25 -7.82
C LEU A 99 4.85 8.76 -7.71
N GLN A 100 3.61 9.21 -7.53
CA GLN A 100 3.27 10.61 -7.24
C GLN A 100 3.55 10.99 -5.78
N ASN A 101 3.76 10.03 -4.89
CA ASN A 101 3.99 10.34 -3.48
C ASN A 101 5.38 10.91 -3.25
N LYS A 102 5.44 12.21 -2.95
CA LYS A 102 6.67 12.93 -2.60
C LYS A 102 7.36 12.46 -1.32
N TYR A 103 6.66 11.72 -0.45
CA TYR A 103 7.21 11.26 0.82
C TYR A 103 8.05 9.98 0.70
N PHE A 104 7.98 9.27 -0.43
CA PHE A 104 8.93 8.19 -0.67
C PHE A 104 10.27 8.77 -1.08
N PRO A 105 11.38 8.38 -0.43
CA PRO A 105 12.72 8.62 -0.94
C PRO A 105 12.89 8.12 -2.40
N ASN A 106 13.88 8.64 -3.12
CA ASN A 106 14.14 8.21 -4.49
C ASN A 106 14.66 6.77 -4.56
N ASP A 107 15.42 6.36 -3.53
CA ASP A 107 16.02 5.03 -3.37
C ASP A 107 15.27 4.20 -2.31
N ASP A 108 13.97 4.45 -2.13
CA ASP A 108 13.15 3.71 -1.15
C ASP A 108 13.00 2.24 -1.57
N GLU A 109 13.66 1.34 -0.83
CA GLU A 109 13.67 -0.09 -1.08
C GLU A 109 12.31 -0.75 -0.79
N ASP A 110 11.58 -0.25 0.21
CA ASP A 110 10.24 -0.72 0.53
C ASP A 110 9.26 -0.39 -0.63
N LEU A 111 9.36 0.82 -1.20
CA LEU A 111 8.62 1.22 -2.41
C LEU A 111 9.01 0.35 -3.61
N ALA A 112 10.31 0.15 -3.84
CA ALA A 112 10.80 -0.66 -4.95
C ALA A 112 10.29 -2.11 -4.84
N ALA A 113 10.32 -2.71 -3.64
CA ALA A 113 9.77 -4.03 -3.40
C ALA A 113 8.27 -4.10 -3.68
N ALA A 114 7.50 -3.09 -3.23
CA ALA A 114 6.07 -3.01 -3.50
C ALA A 114 5.75 -2.93 -5.00
N VAL A 115 6.48 -2.08 -5.74
CA VAL A 115 6.31 -1.93 -7.19
C VAL A 115 6.67 -3.22 -7.92
N ARG A 116 7.76 -3.90 -7.53
CA ARG A 116 8.16 -5.18 -8.11
C ARG A 116 7.08 -6.24 -7.91
N TYR A 117 6.54 -6.36 -6.70
CA TYR A 117 5.46 -7.29 -6.40
C TYR A 117 4.22 -6.99 -7.24
N MET A 118 3.74 -5.75 -7.28
CA MET A 118 2.55 -5.38 -8.05
C MET A 118 2.73 -5.58 -9.55
N SER A 119 3.91 -5.26 -10.08
CA SER A 119 4.24 -5.45 -11.50
C SER A 119 4.28 -6.93 -11.90
N SER A 120 4.60 -7.84 -10.97
CA SER A 120 4.55 -9.28 -11.24
C SER A 120 3.13 -9.86 -11.27
N LEU A 121 2.15 -9.16 -10.71
CA LEU A 121 0.78 -9.65 -10.61
C LEU A 121 -0.08 -9.27 -11.81
N ASN A 122 0.21 -8.14 -12.48
CA ASN A 122 -0.61 -7.62 -13.56
C ASN A 122 0.14 -6.60 -14.43
N ASP A 123 -0.30 -6.42 -15.67
CA ASP A 123 0.27 -5.51 -16.68
C ASP A 123 -0.20 -4.05 -16.54
N VAL A 124 -0.50 -3.61 -15.30
CA VAL A 124 -0.90 -2.21 -15.01
C VAL A 124 0.25 -1.22 -15.16
N VAL A 125 1.46 -1.73 -15.41
CA VAL A 125 2.69 -0.94 -15.62
C VAL A 125 2.67 -0.17 -16.95
N ASN A 126 1.84 -0.58 -17.89
CA ASN A 126 1.72 0.04 -19.22
C ASN A 126 0.47 0.92 -19.37
N TRP A 127 -0.42 0.95 -18.38
CA TRP A 127 -1.65 1.72 -18.46
C TRP A 127 -1.36 3.21 -18.34
N GLN A 128 -2.07 4.01 -19.13
CA GLN A 128 -1.98 5.46 -19.07
C GLN A 128 -3.07 6.04 -18.16
N ASN A 129 -2.70 7.01 -17.34
CA ASN A 129 -3.66 7.84 -16.62
C ASN A 129 -4.32 8.88 -17.55
N SER A 130 -5.19 9.74 -17.01
CA SER A 130 -5.88 10.78 -17.80
C SER A 130 -4.94 11.83 -18.43
N ASP A 131 -3.70 11.94 -17.95
CA ASP A 131 -2.67 12.81 -18.52
C ASP A 131 -1.85 12.10 -19.62
N GLY A 132 -2.19 10.86 -19.97
CA GLY A 132 -1.42 10.03 -20.91
C GLY A 132 -0.11 9.46 -20.33
N LYS A 133 0.15 9.65 -19.03
CA LYS A 133 1.36 9.17 -18.36
C LYS A 133 1.17 7.74 -17.90
N THR A 134 2.17 6.89 -18.12
CA THR A 134 2.28 5.56 -17.49
C THR A 134 3.03 5.65 -16.16
N PRO A 135 3.03 4.60 -15.32
CA PRO A 135 3.90 4.55 -14.14
C PRO A 135 5.37 4.83 -14.47
N LEU A 136 5.88 4.31 -15.61
CA LEU A 136 7.27 4.58 -16.03
C LEU A 136 7.53 6.07 -16.27
N HIS A 137 6.59 6.81 -16.87
CA HIS A 137 6.71 8.26 -17.07
C HIS A 137 6.85 9.00 -15.73
N LEU A 138 6.02 8.65 -14.74
CA LEU A 138 6.06 9.26 -13.41
C LEU A 138 7.34 8.91 -12.64
N ALA A 139 7.83 7.68 -12.76
CA ALA A 139 9.10 7.28 -12.16
C ALA A 139 10.27 8.09 -12.73
N ALA A 140 10.27 8.36 -14.04
CA ALA A 140 11.30 9.17 -14.71
C ALA A 140 11.24 10.63 -14.27
N GLU A 141 10.04 11.23 -14.29
CA GLU A 141 9.82 12.63 -13.89
C GLU A 141 10.22 12.89 -12.43
N ASN A 142 9.95 11.92 -11.55
CA ASN A 142 10.23 12.06 -10.12
C ASN A 142 11.60 11.49 -9.70
N GLY A 143 12.46 11.12 -10.65
CA GLY A 143 13.81 10.63 -10.38
C GLY A 143 13.85 9.34 -9.55
N LYS A 144 12.84 8.48 -9.67
CA LYS A 144 12.72 7.19 -8.97
C LYS A 144 13.55 6.11 -9.67
N ASN A 145 14.88 6.29 -9.68
CA ASN A 145 15.82 5.45 -10.43
C ASN A 145 15.65 3.95 -10.15
N ARG A 146 15.49 3.58 -8.89
CA ARG A 146 15.31 2.17 -8.53
C ARG A 146 14.01 1.58 -9.06
N VAL A 147 12.95 2.38 -9.13
CA VAL A 147 11.66 1.97 -9.71
C VAL A 147 11.76 1.91 -11.24
N LEU A 148 12.50 2.82 -11.88
CA LEU A 148 12.77 2.76 -13.32
C LEU A 148 13.41 1.42 -13.70
N GLU A 149 14.43 0.98 -12.97
CA GLU A 149 15.08 -0.32 -13.21
C GLU A 149 14.10 -1.51 -13.10
N ILE A 150 13.06 -1.40 -12.28
CA ILE A 150 12.04 -2.44 -12.11
C ILE A 150 11.03 -2.43 -13.26
N LEU A 151 10.65 -1.23 -13.73
CA LEU A 151 9.61 -1.05 -14.75
C LEU A 151 10.16 -1.08 -16.18
N LEU A 152 11.48 -0.94 -16.37
CA LEU A 152 12.10 -1.09 -17.66
C LEU A 152 12.02 -2.56 -18.11
N PRO A 153 11.69 -2.82 -19.39
CA PRO A 153 11.71 -4.18 -19.92
C PRO A 153 13.09 -4.79 -19.75
N THR A 154 13.17 -5.93 -19.07
CA THR A 154 14.38 -6.76 -19.11
C THR A 154 14.46 -7.39 -20.49
N TYR A 155 15.32 -6.85 -21.37
CA TYR A 155 15.68 -7.56 -22.60
C TYR A 155 16.51 -8.80 -22.22
N HIS A 156 15.88 -9.98 -22.28
CA HIS A 156 16.54 -11.28 -22.24
C HIS A 156 16.15 -12.08 -23.47
#